data_AF-A0AAV5MI24-F1
#
_entry.id   AF-A0AAV5MI24-F1
#
_cell.length_a   1.000
_cell.length_b   1.000
_cell.length_c   1.000
_cell.angle_alpha   90.00
_cell.angle_beta   90.00
_cell.angle_gamma   90.00
#
_symmetry.space_group_name_H-M   'P 1'
#
loop_
_entity.id
_entity.type
_entity.pdbx_description
1 polymer ?
#
loop_
_entity_poly.entity_id
_entity_poly.type
_entity_poly.pdbx_seq_one_letter_code
_entity_poly.pdbx_strand_id
1 'polypeptide(L)'
;MLTGRMSMDENQLNGEHNLVEWVWPYLEEKPRLYGLIDPCLEGRFSIKRAQKAIQLAAHCLGHAPKVRPLMSEVVEALKSLLNLKDMACS
;
A
#
# COMPACT_ATOMS: atom_id res chain seq x y z
N MET A 1 -6.09 4.78 4.32
CA MET A 1 -5.28 4.87 3.07
C MET A 1 -3.81 4.86 3.45
N LEU A 2 -2.91 4.35 2.60
CA LEU A 2 -1.50 4.12 2.96
C LEU A 2 -0.57 5.28 2.59
N THR A 3 -0.74 5.88 1.40
CA THR A 3 0.23 6.82 0.81
C THR A 3 -0.11 8.29 1.01
N GLY A 4 -1.34 8.62 1.39
CA GLY A 4 -1.82 10.01 1.50
C GLY A 4 -1.94 10.76 0.15
N ARG A 5 -1.61 10.11 -0.97
CA ARG A 5 -1.66 10.68 -2.32
C ARG A 5 -2.98 10.39 -3.03
N MET A 6 -3.36 11.27 -3.95
CA MET A 6 -4.48 11.05 -4.87
C MET A 6 -4.13 9.95 -5.88
N SER A 7 -5.15 9.22 -6.38
CA SER A 7 -4.95 8.18 -7.39
C SER A 7 -4.46 8.73 -8.73
N MET A 8 -5.00 9.91 -9.09
CA MET A 8 -4.60 10.71 -10.23
C MET A 8 -4.31 12.13 -9.72
N ASP A 9 -3.10 12.63 -9.93
CA ASP A 9 -2.72 14.00 -9.59
C ASP A 9 -2.23 14.73 -10.84
N GLU A 10 -3.09 15.57 -11.40
CA GLU A 10 -2.80 16.35 -12.61
C GLU A 10 -1.77 17.47 -12.36
N ASN A 11 -1.51 17.84 -11.10
CA ASN A 11 -0.55 18.87 -10.75
C ASN A 11 0.88 18.33 -10.55
N GLN A 12 1.07 17.01 -10.55
CA GLN A 12 2.37 16.37 -10.35
C GLN A 12 3.17 16.40 -11.65
N LEU A 13 4.42 16.90 -11.64
CA LEU A 13 5.25 16.95 -12.85
C LEU A 13 5.93 15.59 -13.10
N ASN A 14 6.06 15.20 -14.38
CA ASN A 14 6.84 14.04 -14.87
C ASN A 14 6.42 12.65 -14.34
N GLY A 15 5.40 12.02 -14.96
CA GLY A 15 5.19 10.57 -14.84
C GLY A 15 4.71 10.06 -13.47
N GLU A 16 4.57 10.93 -12.47
CA GLU A 16 3.96 10.61 -11.17
C GLU A 16 2.44 10.86 -11.13
N HIS A 17 1.83 11.25 -12.25
CA HIS A 17 0.38 11.52 -12.32
C HIS A 17 -0.47 10.34 -11.88
N ASN A 18 -0.03 9.12 -12.17
CA ASN A 18 -0.70 7.89 -11.78
C ASN A 18 -0.01 7.29 -10.56
N LEU A 19 -0.77 7.16 -9.47
CA LEU A 19 -0.25 6.62 -8.23
C LEU A 19 0.33 5.21 -8.38
N VAL A 20 -0.28 4.36 -9.22
CA VAL A 20 0.18 2.98 -9.42
C VAL A 20 1.53 2.96 -10.14
N GLU A 21 1.72 3.81 -11.15
CA GLU A 21 3.00 3.93 -11.87
C GLU A 21 4.11 4.43 -10.95
N TRP A 22 3.81 5.39 -10.08
CA TRP A 22 4.75 5.87 -9.06
C TRP A 22 5.09 4.80 -8.01
N VAL A 23 4.10 4.01 -7.57
CA VAL A 23 4.29 2.97 -6.54
C VAL A 23 5.03 1.76 -7.08
N TRP A 24 4.89 1.42 -8.36
CA TRP A 24 5.35 0.15 -8.92
C TRP A 24 6.84 -0.18 -8.63
N PRO A 25 7.81 0.75 -8.80
CA PRO A 25 9.22 0.48 -8.50
C PRO A 25 9.48 0.10 -7.03
N TYR A 26 8.66 0.61 -6.11
CA TYR A 26 8.79 0.33 -4.68
C TYR A 26 8.19 -1.03 -4.28
N LEU A 27 7.26 -1.57 -5.08
CA LEU A 27 6.69 -2.91 -4.83
C LEU A 27 7.70 -4.01 -5.18
N GLU A 28 8.59 -3.75 -6.13
CA GLU A 28 9.66 -4.67 -6.54
C GLU A 28 10.82 -4.67 -5.53
N GLU A 29 11.11 -3.51 -4.90
CA GLU A 29 12.17 -3.35 -3.91
C GLU A 29 11.67 -3.33 -2.45
N LYS A 30 11.63 -4.51 -1.81
CA LYS A 30 11.24 -4.71 -0.39
C LYS A 30 11.76 -3.67 0.64
N PRO A 31 13.02 -3.18 0.60
CA PRO A 31 13.51 -2.24 1.62
C PRO A 31 12.96 -0.80 1.46
N ARG A 32 12.31 -0.43 0.35
CA ARG A 32 11.84 0.95 0.11
C ARG A 32 10.39 1.21 0.48
N LEU A 33 9.69 0.22 1.03
CA LEU A 33 8.24 0.32 1.34
C LEU A 33 7.89 1.44 2.32
N TYR A 34 8.85 1.92 3.13
CA TYR A 34 8.65 3.06 4.03
C TYR A 34 8.45 4.39 3.29
N GLY A 35 9.10 4.56 2.13
CA GLY A 35 8.93 5.76 1.30
C GLY A 35 7.54 5.88 0.69
N LEU A 36 6.74 4.81 0.75
CA LEU A 36 5.36 4.80 0.29
C LEU A 36 4.37 5.33 1.33
N ILE A 37 4.73 5.30 2.61
CA ILE A 37 3.77 5.57 3.68
C ILE A 37 3.56 7.08 3.83
N ASP A 38 2.31 7.46 4.01
CA ASP A 38 1.88 8.84 4.22
C ASP A 38 2.71 9.49 5.34
N PRO A 39 3.49 10.55 5.04
CA PRO A 39 4.26 11.28 6.03
C PRO A 39 3.40 11.84 7.18
N CYS A 40 2.12 12.12 6.91
CA CYS A 40 1.17 12.62 7.92
C CYS A 40 0.86 11.58 9.01
N LEU A 41 1.23 10.31 8.82
CA LEU A 41 1.12 9.29 9.85
C LEU A 41 2.21 9.42 10.92
N GLU A 42 3.26 10.22 10.72
CA GLU A 42 4.29 10.55 11.72
C GLU A 42 4.87 9.31 12.44
N GLY A 43 5.08 8.20 11.72
CA GLY A 43 5.56 6.94 12.33
C GLY A 43 4.53 6.16 13.16
N ARG A 44 3.31 6.70 13.33
CA ARG A 44 2.21 6.11 14.10
C ARG A 44 1.49 5.00 13.35
N PHE A 45 2.24 4.06 12.81
CA PHE A 45 1.72 2.88 12.12
C PHE A 45 2.56 1.63 12.47
N SER A 46 1.94 0.46 12.36
CA SER A 46 2.67 -0.80 12.42
C SER A 46 3.32 -1.08 11.07
N ILE A 47 4.63 -1.27 11.08
CA ILE A 47 5.42 -1.67 9.91
C ILE A 47 4.86 -2.94 9.28
N LYS A 48 4.55 -3.96 10.09
CA LYS A 48 4.06 -5.24 9.56
C LYS A 48 2.66 -5.11 8.97
N ARG A 49 1.78 -4.31 9.60
CA ARG A 49 0.45 -4.03 9.05
C ARG A 49 0.56 -3.28 7.72
N ALA A 50 1.42 -2.28 7.65
CA ALA A 50 1.68 -1.52 6.43
C ALA A 50 2.22 -2.41 5.30
N GLN A 51 3.24 -3.23 5.58
CA GLN A 51 3.80 -4.17 4.60
C GLN A 51 2.75 -5.14 4.06
N LYS A 52 1.94 -5.75 4.93
CA LYS A 52 0.88 -6.66 4.48
C LYS A 52 -0.23 -5.94 3.70
N ALA A 53 -0.59 -4.73 4.11
CA ALA A 53 -1.57 -3.91 3.39
C ALA A 53 -1.07 -3.54 1.98
N ILE A 54 0.23 -3.22 1.84
CA ILE A 54 0.85 -2.96 0.53
C ILE A 54 0.84 -4.22 -0.34
N GLN A 55 1.19 -5.38 0.22
CA GLN A 55 1.13 -6.66 -0.51
C GLN A 55 -0.29 -6.99 -0.98
N LEU A 56 -1.30 -6.76 -0.14
CA LEU A 56 -2.70 -6.94 -0.51
C LEU A 56 -3.08 -5.99 -1.66
N ALA A 57 -2.68 -4.72 -1.58
CA ALA A 57 -2.92 -3.76 -2.66
C ALA A 57 -2.25 -4.18 -3.97
N ALA A 58 -1.00 -4.65 -3.93
CA ALA A 58 -0.28 -5.15 -5.11
C ALA A 58 -1.02 -6.35 -5.75
N HIS A 59 -1.57 -7.25 -4.94
CA HIS A 59 -2.36 -8.39 -5.44
C HIS A 59 -3.65 -7.92 -6.12
N CYS A 60 -4.35 -6.94 -5.54
CA CYS A 60 -5.53 -6.30 -6.13
C CYS A 60 -5.21 -5.58 -7.46
N LEU A 61 -4.02 -5.01 -7.59
CA LEU A 61 -3.55 -4.29 -8.78
C LEU A 61 -2.94 -5.21 -9.85
N GLY A 62 -2.94 -6.53 -9.65
CA GLY A 62 -2.36 -7.49 -10.59
C GLY A 62 -2.85 -7.29 -12.03
N HIS A 63 -1.91 -7.33 -12.99
CA HIS A 63 -2.22 -7.08 -14.41
C HIS A 63 -3.29 -8.05 -14.94
N ALA A 64 -3.20 -9.33 -14.57
CA ALA A 64 -4.20 -10.33 -14.95
C ALA A 64 -5.40 -10.33 -13.98
N PRO A 65 -6.65 -10.17 -14.45
CA PRO A 65 -7.83 -10.19 -13.57
C PRO A 65 -7.97 -11.48 -12.75
N LYS A 66 -7.52 -12.61 -13.31
CA LYS A 66 -7.61 -13.94 -12.67
C LYS A 66 -6.73 -14.09 -11.42
N VAL A 67 -5.71 -13.26 -11.27
CA VAL A 67 -4.85 -13.27 -10.06
C VAL A 67 -5.35 -12.29 -9.00
N ARG A 68 -6.35 -11.45 -9.31
CA ARG A 68 -6.87 -10.50 -8.33
C ARG A 68 -7.76 -11.26 -7.33
N PRO A 69 -7.62 -11.01 -6.02
CA PRO A 69 -8.46 -11.64 -5.01
C PRO A 69 -9.92 -11.18 -5.13
N LEU A 70 -10.83 -12.03 -4.67
CA LEU A 70 -12.22 -11.68 -4.45
C LEU A 70 -12.34 -10.65 -3.32
N MET A 71 -13.35 -9.79 -3.37
CA MET A 71 -13.55 -8.81 -2.30
C MET A 71 -13.81 -9.43 -0.92
N SER A 72 -14.36 -10.65 -0.87
CA SER A 72 -14.47 -11.43 0.38
C SER A 72 -13.10 -11.72 0.99
N GLU A 73 -12.13 -12.13 0.16
CA GLU A 73 -10.75 -12.41 0.58
C GLU A 73 -10.03 -11.13 0.99
N VAL A 74 -10.27 -10.02 0.27
CA VAL A 74 -9.73 -8.70 0.64
C VAL A 74 -10.21 -8.26 2.02
N VAL A 75 -11.52 -8.41 2.30
CA VAL A 75 -12.09 -8.05 3.60
C VAL A 75 -11.54 -8.93 4.71
N GLU A 76 -11.41 -10.24 4.48
CA GLU A 76 -10.82 -11.17 5.44
C GLU A 76 -9.35 -10.83 5.74
N ALA A 77 -8.56 -10.58 4.70
CA ALA A 77 -7.18 -10.15 4.83
C ALA A 77 -7.07 -8.86 5.65
N LEU A 78 -7.88 -7.83 5.36
CA LEU A 78 -7.91 -6.58 6.12
C LEU A 78 -8.30 -6.77 7.58
N LYS A 79 -9.30 -7.62 7.88
CA LYS A 79 -9.67 -7.96 9.26
C LYS A 79 -8.51 -8.62 10.01
N SER A 80 -7.77 -9.50 9.34
CA SER A 80 -6.59 -10.14 9.94
C SER A 80 -5.51 -9.11 10.32
N LEU A 81 -5.37 -8.01 9.56
CA LEU A 81 -4.40 -6.95 9.85
C LEU A 81 -4.76 -6.19 11.13
N LEU A 82 -6.04 -5.94 11.37
CA LEU A 82 -6.51 -5.27 12.59
C LEU A 82 -6.21 -6.09 13.85
N ASN A 83 -6.20 -7.42 13.72
CA ASN A 83 -5.91 -8.35 14.80
C ASN A 83 -4.41 -8.53 15.06
N LEU A 84 -3.52 -8.00 14.20
CA LEU A 84 -2.08 -8.06 14.42
C LEU A 84 -1.69 -7.16 15.59
N LYS A 85 -1.25 -7.76 16.71
CA LYS A 85 -0.68 -7.01 17.84
C LYS A 85 0.77 -6.64 17.51
N ASP A 86 0.97 -5.46 16.94
CA ASP A 86 2.31 -4.89 16.73
C ASP A 86 2.39 -3.51 17.37
N MET A 87 3.55 -3.20 17.95
CA MET A 87 3.87 -1.85 18.42
C MET A 87 4.07 -0.93 17.21
N ALA A 88 3.55 0.29 17.28
CA ALA A 88 3.87 1.34 16.31
C ALA A 88 5.39 1.60 16.37
N CYS A 89 6.00 1.93 15.23
CA CYS A 89 7.41 2.29 15.23
C CYS A 89 7.57 3.58 16.06
N SER A 90 8.29 3.50 17.18
CA SER A 90 8.74 4.68 17.95
C SER A 90 10.07 5.18 17.41
#